data_AF-A0A2G1X085-F1
#
_entry.id   AF-A0A2G1X085-F1
#
_cell.length_a   1.000
_cell.length_b   1.000
_cell.length_c   1.000
_cell.angle_alpha   90.00
_cell.angle_beta   90.00
_cell.angle_gamma   90.00
#
_symmetry.space_group_name_H-M   'P 1'
#
loop_
_entity.id
_entity.type
_entity.pdbx_description
1 polymer ?
#
loop_
_entity_poly.entity_id
_entity_poly.type
_entity_poly.pdbx_seq_one_letter_code
_entity_poly.pdbx_strand_id
1 'polypeptide(L)'
;MRKHLYLITDHPNEDYVGNVEVTGHRYTRVEKNDEGVVDTRNIETGEETTYWCVGLGYHDFDDHDDYEENAADVVQEKLAKIDAKWHEKARVEPEVPA
;
A
#
# COMPACT_ATOMS: atom_id res chain seq x y z
N MET A 1 -10.54 10.44 9.68
CA MET A 1 -10.29 10.21 8.24
C MET A 1 -9.87 8.76 7.95
N ARG A 2 -10.67 7.99 7.20
CA ARG A 2 -10.29 6.63 6.76
C ARG A 2 -9.24 6.66 5.65
N LYS A 3 -8.18 5.87 5.79
CA LYS A 3 -7.18 5.58 4.76
C LYS A 3 -7.04 4.09 4.53
N HIS A 4 -6.89 3.70 3.28
CA HIS A 4 -6.61 2.34 2.84
C HIS A 4 -5.15 2.26 2.39
N LEU A 5 -4.46 1.19 2.78
CA LEU A 5 -3.03 1.02 2.58
C LEU A 5 -2.76 -0.21 1.72
N TYR A 6 -1.84 -0.07 0.76
CA TYR A 6 -1.45 -1.13 -0.18
C TYR A 6 0.06 -1.16 -0.35
N LEU A 7 0.67 -2.33 -0.20
CA LEU A 7 2.10 -2.52 -0.48
C LEU A 7 2.26 -2.89 -1.96
N ILE A 8 3.06 -2.11 -2.69
CA ILE A 8 3.35 -2.36 -4.10
C ILE A 8 4.36 -3.51 -4.22
N THR A 9 3.95 -4.58 -4.91
CA THR A 9 4.71 -5.83 -5.03
C THR A 9 5.30 -6.02 -6.43
N ASP A 10 4.75 -5.36 -7.44
CA ASP A 10 5.26 -5.36 -8.81
C ASP A 10 4.81 -4.07 -9.51
N HIS A 11 5.73 -3.35 -10.15
CA HIS A 11 5.44 -2.08 -10.81
C HIS A 11 6.41 -1.88 -11.99
N PRO A 12 5.98 -1.32 -13.15
CA PRO A 12 6.85 -1.13 -14.32
C PRO A 12 8.04 -0.20 -14.05
N ASN A 13 7.91 0.68 -13.07
CA ASN A 13 9.04 1.39 -12.46
C ASN A 13 9.39 0.71 -11.12
N GLU A 14 10.55 0.04 -11.07
CA GLU A 14 11.03 -0.72 -9.90
C GLU A 14 11.23 0.13 -8.65
N ASP A 15 11.43 1.45 -8.78
CA ASP A 15 11.59 2.36 -7.63
C ASP A 15 10.33 2.46 -6.76
N TYR A 16 9.18 1.99 -7.28
CA TYR A 16 7.93 1.93 -6.54
C TYR A 16 7.73 0.59 -5.81
N VAL A 17 8.46 -0.45 -6.15
CA VAL A 17 8.34 -1.75 -5.47
C VAL A 17 8.82 -1.59 -4.03
N GLY A 18 7.98 -1.99 -3.07
CA GLY A 18 8.22 -1.78 -1.65
C GLY A 18 7.57 -0.52 -1.07
N ASN A 19 7.09 0.39 -1.91
CA ASN A 19 6.34 1.55 -1.43
C ASN A 19 4.95 1.14 -0.93
N VAL A 20 4.48 1.87 0.08
CA VAL A 20 3.11 1.76 0.57
C VAL A 20 2.30 2.91 0.03
N GLU A 21 1.31 2.57 -0.79
CA GLU A 21 0.34 3.52 -1.31
C GLU A 21 -0.79 3.71 -0.29
N VAL A 22 -1.15 4.98 -0.06
CA VAL A 22 -2.18 5.36 0.90
C VAL A 22 -3.26 6.18 0.18
N THR A 23 -4.51 5.72 0.24
CA THR A 23 -5.63 6.36 -0.47
C THR A 23 -6.88 6.45 0.41
N GLY A 24 -7.75 7.43 0.13
CA GLY A 24 -9.03 7.60 0.81
C GLY A 24 -10.12 6.60 0.37
N HIS A 25 -9.88 5.85 -0.71
CA HIS A 25 -10.84 4.90 -1.26
C HIS A 25 -10.27 3.49 -1.31
N ARG A 26 -11.15 2.50 -1.18
CA ARG A 26 -10.77 1.10 -1.28
C ARG A 26 -10.63 0.67 -2.75
N TYR A 27 -9.58 -0.08 -3.08
CA TYR A 27 -9.53 -0.83 -4.33
C TYR A 27 -10.48 -2.02 -4.27
N THR A 28 -11.37 -2.10 -5.26
CA THR A 28 -12.43 -3.11 -5.29
C THR A 28 -11.88 -4.54 -5.33
N ARG A 29 -10.70 -4.75 -5.93
CA ARG A 29 -10.10 -6.07 -6.17
C ARG A 29 -8.94 -6.43 -5.25
N VAL A 30 -8.53 -5.52 -4.36
CA VAL A 30 -7.39 -5.76 -3.47
C VAL A 30 -7.91 -5.90 -2.05
N GLU A 31 -7.70 -7.07 -1.45
CA GLU A 31 -8.10 -7.37 -0.07
C GLU A 31 -6.88 -7.49 0.84
N LYS A 32 -7.12 -7.55 2.15
CA LYS A 32 -6.01 -7.73 3.09
C LYS A 32 -5.31 -9.05 2.82
N ASN A 33 -3.99 -9.01 2.63
CA ASN A 33 -3.13 -10.18 2.41
C ASN A 33 -3.42 -10.92 1.08
N ASP A 34 -4.22 -10.34 0.20
CA ASP A 34 -4.51 -10.84 -1.14
C ASP A 34 -4.01 -9.83 -2.17
N GLU A 35 -3.25 -10.33 -3.15
CA GLU A 35 -2.62 -9.49 -4.16
C GLU A 35 -3.61 -9.25 -5.31
N GLY A 36 -3.72 -8.00 -5.73
CA GLY A 36 -4.57 -7.62 -6.84
C GLY A 36 -3.88 -6.64 -7.77
N VAL A 37 -4.44 -6.56 -8.99
CA VAL A 37 -3.99 -5.65 -10.03
C VAL A 37 -4.70 -4.30 -9.91
N VAL A 38 -3.94 -3.23 -10.13
CA VAL A 38 -4.42 -1.86 -10.26
C VAL A 38 -4.02 -1.35 -11.63
N ASP A 39 -5.01 -0.89 -12.39
CA ASP A 39 -4.84 -0.29 -13.70
C ASP A 39 -5.12 1.21 -13.57
N THR A 40 -4.15 2.02 -13.99
CA THR A 40 -4.27 3.47 -14.02
C THR A 40 -4.04 3.98 -15.43
N ARG A 41 -4.73 5.07 -15.78
CA ARG A 41 -4.62 5.70 -17.08
C ARG A 41 -4.59 7.20 -16.95
N ASN A 42 -3.55 7.81 -17.50
CA ASN A 42 -3.50 9.25 -17.69
C ASN A 42 -4.37 9.61 -18.90
N ILE A 43 -5.45 10.36 -18.68
CA ILE A 43 -6.41 10.70 -19.75
C ILE A 43 -5.82 11.69 -20.75
N GLU A 44 -4.89 12.55 -20.32
CA GLU A 44 -4.29 13.58 -21.17
C GLU A 44 -3.22 13.00 -22.09
N THR A 45 -2.36 12.12 -21.56
CA THR A 45 -1.24 11.52 -22.33
C THR A 45 -1.61 10.18 -22.96
N GLY A 46 -2.63 9.50 -22.45
CA GLY A 46 -2.99 8.14 -22.82
C GLY A 46 -2.09 7.07 -22.22
N GLU A 47 -1.15 7.43 -21.35
CA GLU A 47 -0.26 6.48 -20.68
C GLU A 47 -1.04 5.58 -19.73
N GLU A 48 -0.81 4.27 -19.86
CA GLU A 48 -1.44 3.23 -19.04
C GLU A 48 -0.35 2.59 -18.17
N THR A 49 -0.61 2.55 -16.87
CA THR A 49 0.27 1.92 -15.87
C THR A 49 -0.53 0.87 -15.13
N THR A 50 -0.11 -0.38 -15.29
CA THR A 50 -0.64 -1.52 -14.55
C THR A 50 0.40 -1.98 -13.54
N TYR A 51 -0.02 -2.19 -12.29
CA TYR A 51 0.85 -2.66 -11.21
C TYR A 51 0.10 -3.59 -10.26
N TRP A 52 0.85 -4.33 -9.44
CA TRP A 52 0.29 -5.23 -8.44
C TRP A 52 0.58 -4.72 -7.03
N CYS A 53 -0.39 -4.90 -6.15
CA CYS A 53 -0.25 -4.57 -4.76
C CYS A 53 -1.05 -5.52 -3.87
N VAL A 54 -0.64 -5.60 -2.60
CA VAL A 54 -1.34 -6.36 -1.56
C VAL A 54 -1.99 -5.41 -0.57
N GLY A 55 -3.22 -5.69 -0.16
CA GLY A 55 -3.90 -4.88 0.83
C GLY A 55 -3.30 -5.06 2.22
N LEU A 56 -3.02 -3.95 2.89
CA LEU A 56 -2.61 -3.93 4.30
C LEU A 56 -3.81 -3.69 5.25
N GLY A 57 -4.95 -3.29 4.68
CA GLY A 57 -6.18 -2.97 5.39
C GLY A 57 -6.45 -1.47 5.40
N TYR A 58 -7.12 -0.99 6.44
CA TYR A 58 -7.40 0.43 6.62
C TYR A 58 -7.03 0.89 8.04
N HIS A 59 -6.89 2.20 8.19
CA HIS A 59 -6.80 2.89 9.47
C HIS A 59 -7.73 4.10 9.44
N ASP A 60 -8.41 4.35 10.54
CA ASP A 60 -9.26 5.51 10.75
C ASP A 60 -8.46 6.50 11.60
N PHE A 61 -7.80 7.47 10.95
CA PHE A 61 -7.15 8.58 11.64
C PHE A 61 -8.22 9.51 12.23
N ASP A 62 -7.91 10.33 13.22
CA ASP A 62 -8.86 11.31 13.75
C ASP A 62 -9.04 12.47 12.76
N ASP A 63 -7.93 13.10 12.37
CA ASP A 63 -7.88 14.25 11.48
C ASP A 63 -6.66 14.19 10.53
N HIS A 64 -6.24 15.34 10.00
CA HIS A 64 -5.08 15.41 9.11
C HIS A 64 -3.76 15.46 9.87
N ASP A 65 -3.74 16.14 11.03
CA ASP A 65 -2.54 16.27 11.85
C ASP A 65 -2.17 14.89 12.42
N ASP A 66 -3.17 14.13 12.89
CA ASP A 66 -2.99 12.74 13.32
C ASP A 66 -2.43 11.83 12.20
N TYR A 67 -2.87 12.06 10.95
CA TYR A 67 -2.30 11.36 9.81
C TYR A 67 -0.83 11.70 9.59
N GLU A 68 -0.46 12.98 9.63
CA GLU A 68 0.93 13.40 9.43
C GLU A 68 1.86 12.90 10.53
N GLU A 69 1.38 12.84 11.78
CA GLU A 69 2.16 12.39 12.93
C GLU A 69 2.27 10.86 13.01
N ASN A 70 1.19 10.12 12.76
CA ASN A 70 1.12 8.67 13.05
C ASN A 70 1.14 7.76 11.82
N ALA A 71 1.12 8.29 10.58
CA ALA A 71 1.05 7.44 9.38
C ALA A 71 2.22 6.45 9.26
N ALA A 72 3.44 6.87 9.60
CA ALA A 72 4.62 5.99 9.53
C ALA A 72 4.49 4.79 10.48
N ASP A 73 4.11 5.03 11.73
CA ASP A 73 3.92 3.96 12.73
C ASP A 73 2.79 3.02 12.33
N VAL A 74 1.68 3.57 11.81
CA VAL A 74 0.57 2.78 11.29
C VAL A 74 1.01 1.93 10.10
N VAL A 75 1.81 2.46 9.17
CA VAL A 75 2.33 1.70 8.03
C VAL A 75 3.16 0.51 8.51
N GLN A 76 4.09 0.71 9.44
CA GLN A 76 4.91 -0.37 10.01
C GLN A 76 4.05 -1.41 10.73
N GLU A 77 3.07 -0.96 11.53
CA GLU A 77 2.13 -1.83 12.23
C GLU A 77 1.35 -2.73 11.26
N LYS A 78 0.91 -2.18 10.12
CA LYS A 78 0.15 -2.92 9.12
C LYS A 78 1.04 -3.85 8.30
N LEU A 79 2.27 -3.44 7.99
CA LEU A 79 3.27 -4.30 7.34
C LEU A 79 3.56 -5.53 8.21
N ALA A 80 3.75 -5.39 9.52
CA ALA A 80 3.96 -6.53 10.41
C ALA A 80 2.79 -7.54 10.46
N LYS A 81 1.63 -7.21 9.87
CA LYS A 81 0.38 -8.00 9.91
C LYS A 81 0.05 -8.70 8.59
N ILE A 82 0.93 -8.71 7.60
CA ILE A 82 0.77 -9.45 6.33
C ILE A 82 1.75 -10.63 6.24
N ASP A 83 1.54 -11.52 5.27
CA ASP A 83 2.40 -12.70 5.11
C ASP A 83 3.82 -12.33 4.66
N ALA A 84 4.82 -13.05 5.20
CA ALA A 84 6.23 -12.87 4.87
C ALA A 84 6.55 -12.98 3.36
N LYS A 85 5.78 -13.77 2.61
CA LYS A 85 5.92 -13.87 1.14
C LYS A 85 5.78 -12.53 0.43
N TRP A 86 4.97 -11.62 0.97
CA TRP A 86 4.75 -10.31 0.37
C TRP A 86 5.88 -9.34 0.70
N HIS A 87 6.50 -9.46 1.87
CA HIS A 87 7.72 -8.75 2.23
C HIS A 87 8.87 -9.12 1.30
N GLU A 88 9.07 -10.42 1.06
CA GLU A 88 10.07 -10.91 0.12
C GLU A 88 9.83 -10.38 -1.30
N LYS A 89 8.59 -10.49 -1.79
CA LYS A 89 8.22 -10.00 -3.13
C LYS A 89 8.43 -8.50 -3.29
N ALA A 90 8.06 -7.72 -2.29
CA ALA A 90 8.19 -6.27 -2.29
C ALA A 90 9.58 -5.77 -1.85
N ARG A 91 10.53 -6.67 -1.54
CA ARG A 91 11.89 -6.34 -1.10
C ARG A 91 11.91 -5.42 0.14
N VAL A 92 10.96 -5.60 1.06
CA VAL A 92 10.86 -4.82 2.30
C VAL A 92 11.15 -5.70 3.51
N GLU A 93 11.89 -5.15 4.48
CA GLU A 93 12.08 -5.77 5.78
C GLU A 93 11.18 -5.03 6.78
N PRO A 94 10.11 -5.65 7.30
CA PRO A 94 9.25 -5.00 8.29
C PRO A 94 10.04 -4.79 9.58
N GLU A 95 10.02 -3.57 10.12
CA GLU A 95 10.50 -3.33 11.47
C GLU A 95 9.52 -3.99 12.44
N VAL A 96 9.90 -5.10 13.04
CA VAL A 96 9.10 -5.74 14.09
C VAL A 96 9.33 -4.95 15.37
N PRO A 97 8.32 -4.22 15.91
CA PRO A 97 8.48 -3.59 17.21
C PRO A 97 8.71 -4.68 18.27
N ALA A 98 9.76 -4.50 19.07
CA ALA A 98 10.21 -5.42 20.12
C ALA A 98 9.20 -5.59 21.27
#